data_AF-A0A1C6U469-F1
#
_entry.id   AF-A0A1C6U469-F1
#
_cell.length_a   1.000
_cell.length_b   1.000
_cell.length_c   1.000
_cell.angle_alpha   90.00
_cell.angle_beta   90.00
_cell.angle_gamma   90.00
#
_symmetry.space_group_name_H-M   'P 1'
#
loop_
_entity.id
_entity.type
_entity.pdbx_description
1 polymer ?
#
loop_
_entity_poly.entity_id
_entity_poly.type
_entity_poly.pdbx_seq_one_letter_code
_entity_poly.pdbx_strand_id
1 'polypeptide(L)'
;MGIDYRLTLAGDIPLEEVAHLIAPHRFRESTNAGYPRLLTADLTTEQGFGVSVIAGSNGYFDAEDDDGTQWEWEPERYVNVTFDMTKNDPPETATADMVATVARILTNRPENAALVLNNNWLLLTRTDGTLRKHRAAWWDNYRLTDTFTT
;
A
#
# COMPACT_ATOMS: atom_id res chain seq x y z
N MET A 1 -6.65 -2.50 17.84
CA MET A 1 -6.53 -1.68 16.61
C MET A 1 -5.15 -1.92 16.06
N GLY A 2 -5.04 -2.50 14.87
CA GLY A 2 -3.78 -2.63 14.14
C GLY A 2 -3.36 -1.30 13.53
N ILE A 3 -2.23 -1.30 12.83
CA ILE A 3 -1.81 -0.22 11.94
C ILE A 3 -2.01 -0.74 10.52
N ASP A 4 -2.79 -0.02 9.73
CA ASP A 4 -3.15 -0.45 8.38
C ASP A 4 -2.55 0.53 7.37
N TYR A 5 -1.75 0.04 6.44
CA TYR A 5 -1.28 0.83 5.30
C TYR A 5 -1.92 0.31 4.03
N ARG A 6 -2.54 1.19 3.25
CA ARG A 6 -3.16 0.84 1.97
C ARG A 6 -2.46 1.56 0.83
N LEU A 7 -1.85 0.80 -0.06
CA LEU A 7 -1.40 1.26 -1.37
C LEU A 7 -2.50 0.97 -2.40
N THR A 8 -3.03 2.00 -3.03
CA THR A 8 -3.96 1.89 -4.15
C THR A 8 -3.21 2.18 -5.44
N LEU A 9 -3.37 1.33 -6.45
CA LEU A 9 -2.85 1.50 -7.81
C LEU A 9 -4.03 1.62 -8.78
N ALA A 10 -4.07 2.66 -9.62
CA ALA A 10 -5.13 2.85 -10.59
C ALA A 10 -4.90 2.05 -11.88
N GLY A 11 -5.92 1.31 -12.30
CA GLY A 11 -5.96 0.59 -13.56
C GLY A 11 -6.41 -0.87 -13.41
N ASP A 12 -6.46 -1.55 -14.55
CA ASP A 12 -6.77 -2.98 -14.63
C ASP A 12 -5.48 -3.79 -14.55
N ILE A 13 -5.02 -4.05 -13.33
CA ILE A 13 -3.71 -4.66 -13.07
C ILE A 13 -3.91 -6.14 -12.69
N PRO A 14 -3.15 -7.08 -13.28
CA PRO A 14 -3.15 -8.47 -12.83
C PRO A 14 -2.69 -8.59 -11.37
N LEU A 15 -3.53 -9.18 -10.51
CA LEU A 15 -3.27 -9.29 -9.06
C LEU A 15 -2.00 -10.11 -8.79
N GLU A 16 -1.75 -11.13 -9.61
CA GLU A 16 -0.59 -12.01 -9.50
C GLU A 16 0.71 -11.27 -9.77
N GLU A 17 0.73 -10.30 -10.69
CA GLU A 17 1.92 -9.49 -10.96
C GLU A 17 2.25 -8.61 -9.75
N VAL A 18 1.23 -7.99 -9.13
CA VAL A 18 1.41 -7.19 -7.90
C VAL A 18 1.83 -8.09 -6.73
N ALA A 19 1.18 -9.24 -6.56
CA ALA A 19 1.52 -10.21 -5.53
C ALA A 19 2.95 -10.76 -5.67
N HIS A 20 3.39 -11.03 -6.90
CA HIS A 20 4.75 -11.48 -7.19
C HIS A 20 5.79 -10.42 -6.80
N LEU A 21 5.48 -9.14 -7.02
CA LEU A 21 6.32 -8.03 -6.56
C LEU A 21 6.33 -7.88 -5.04
N ILE A 22 5.33 -8.37 -4.30
CA ILE A 22 5.32 -8.31 -2.84
C ILE A 22 6.10 -9.49 -2.24
N ALA A 23 5.74 -10.71 -2.62
CA ALA A 23 6.37 -11.93 -2.09
C ALA A 23 6.19 -13.09 -3.08
N PRO A 24 7.22 -13.42 -3.88
CA PRO A 24 7.14 -14.52 -4.83
C PRO A 24 6.69 -15.82 -4.17
N HIS A 25 5.64 -16.44 -4.70
CA HIS A 25 5.10 -17.74 -4.28
C HIS A 25 4.57 -17.84 -2.84
N ARG A 26 4.37 -16.72 -2.13
CA ARG A 26 3.83 -16.74 -0.76
C ARG A 26 2.33 -16.47 -0.69
N PHE A 27 1.75 -15.93 -1.75
CA PHE A 27 0.34 -15.60 -1.78
C PHE A 27 -0.54 -16.84 -1.94
N ARG A 28 -1.65 -16.83 -1.22
CA ARG A 28 -2.76 -17.77 -1.33
C ARG A 28 -3.96 -17.03 -1.87
N GLU A 29 -4.65 -17.63 -2.82
CA GLU A 29 -5.92 -17.11 -3.30
C GLU A 29 -7.04 -17.54 -2.35
N SER A 30 -7.93 -16.62 -2.01
CA SER A 30 -9.13 -16.92 -1.26
C SER A 30 -10.00 -17.90 -2.05
N THR A 31 -10.39 -19.01 -1.43
CA THR A 31 -11.26 -20.03 -2.05
C THR A 31 -12.74 -19.71 -1.90
N ASN A 32 -13.10 -18.53 -1.37
CA ASN A 32 -14.50 -18.17 -1.10
C ASN A 32 -15.22 -17.80 -2.41
N ALA A 33 -16.01 -18.73 -2.93
CA ALA A 33 -16.83 -18.52 -4.11
C ALA A 33 -17.77 -17.31 -3.94
N GLY A 34 -17.79 -16.40 -4.92
CA GLY A 34 -18.67 -15.23 -4.95
C GLY A 34 -18.09 -13.94 -4.34
N TYR A 35 -16.87 -13.97 -3.78
CA TYR A 35 -16.17 -12.76 -3.32
C TYR A 35 -15.23 -12.22 -4.40
N PRO A 36 -14.91 -10.90 -4.37
CA PRO A 36 -13.86 -10.34 -5.21
C PRO A 36 -12.57 -11.12 -5.02
N ARG A 37 -11.85 -11.31 -6.12
CA ARG A 37 -10.59 -12.04 -6.12
C ARG A 37 -9.62 -11.41 -5.12
N LEU A 38 -9.21 -12.20 -4.13
CA LEU A 38 -8.40 -11.76 -2.99
C LEU A 38 -7.19 -12.68 -2.87
N LEU A 39 -5.99 -12.09 -2.92
CA LEU A 39 -4.74 -12.78 -2.63
C LEU A 39 -4.23 -12.32 -1.27
N THR A 40 -3.84 -13.24 -0.40
CA THR A 40 -3.25 -12.92 0.91
C THR A 40 -1.93 -13.63 1.12
N ALA A 41 -1.00 -13.00 1.85
CA ALA A 41 0.19 -13.65 2.37
C ALA A 41 0.36 -13.24 3.84
N ASP A 42 0.68 -14.22 4.68
CA ASP A 42 1.10 -13.97 6.05
C ASP A 42 2.62 -13.79 6.06
N LEU A 43 3.07 -12.56 6.33
CA LEU A 43 4.47 -12.19 6.47
C LEU A 43 4.75 -11.66 7.88
N THR A 44 3.87 -11.96 8.84
CA THR A 44 3.93 -11.38 10.19
C THR A 44 5.18 -11.80 10.94
N THR A 45 5.65 -13.03 10.72
CA THR A 45 6.86 -13.56 11.37
C THR A 45 8.14 -13.00 10.74
N GLU A 46 8.19 -12.90 9.41
CA GLU A 46 9.40 -12.49 8.69
C GLU A 46 9.53 -10.97 8.50
N GLN A 47 8.42 -10.25 8.35
CA GLN A 47 8.38 -8.83 7.98
C GLN A 47 7.46 -7.98 8.88
N GLY A 48 6.77 -8.59 9.85
CA GLY A 48 5.96 -7.87 10.84
C GLY A 48 4.58 -7.44 10.36
N PHE A 49 4.12 -7.86 9.17
CA PHE A 49 2.80 -7.54 8.65
C PHE A 49 2.15 -8.70 7.89
N GLY A 50 0.82 -8.76 7.91
CA GLY A 50 0.03 -9.48 6.91
C GLY A 50 -0.15 -8.61 5.67
N VAL A 51 -0.38 -9.22 4.51
CA VAL A 51 -0.70 -8.48 3.29
C VAL A 51 -1.86 -9.09 2.54
N SER A 52 -2.72 -8.22 2.01
CA SER A 52 -3.82 -8.58 1.13
C SER A 52 -3.83 -7.75 -0.15
N VAL A 53 -4.19 -8.37 -1.27
CA VAL A 53 -4.28 -7.74 -2.59
C VAL A 53 -5.65 -8.01 -3.17
N ILE A 54 -6.38 -6.95 -3.53
CA ILE A 54 -7.75 -7.02 -4.04
C ILE A 54 -7.94 -6.04 -5.20
N ALA A 55 -8.61 -6.48 -6.26
CA ALA A 55 -9.08 -5.58 -7.31
C ALA A 55 -10.46 -5.04 -6.99
N GLY A 56 -10.71 -3.82 -7.46
CA GLY A 56 -12.03 -3.20 -7.42
C GLY A 56 -12.27 -2.26 -8.60
N SER A 57 -13.47 -1.73 -8.64
CA SER A 57 -13.93 -0.74 -9.62
C SER A 57 -14.79 0.31 -8.93
N ASN A 58 -14.94 1.48 -9.56
CA ASN A 58 -15.65 2.64 -9.00
C ASN A 58 -15.11 3.00 -7.61
N GLY A 59 -13.79 3.15 -7.52
CA GLY A 59 -13.11 3.48 -6.27
C GLY A 59 -13.42 4.90 -5.84
N TYR A 60 -13.52 5.11 -4.53
CA TYR A 60 -13.52 6.42 -3.90
C TYR A 60 -12.56 6.34 -2.72
N PHE A 61 -11.52 7.16 -2.74
CA PHE A 61 -10.50 7.20 -1.71
C PHE A 61 -10.36 8.62 -1.22
N ASP A 62 -10.40 8.78 0.09
CA ASP A 62 -10.08 10.03 0.76
C ASP A 62 -8.99 9.83 1.81
N ALA A 63 -8.29 10.92 2.09
CA ALA A 63 -7.31 11.01 3.15
C ALA A 63 -7.02 12.48 3.46
N GLU A 64 -6.50 12.77 4.63
CA GLU A 64 -6.05 14.10 5.01
C GLU A 64 -4.62 14.35 4.50
N ASP A 65 -4.43 15.44 3.75
CA ASP A 65 -3.16 15.94 3.24
C ASP A 65 -2.37 16.73 4.33
N ASP A 66 -1.19 17.23 3.98
CA ASP A 66 -0.24 17.97 4.84
C ASP A 66 -0.84 19.14 5.61
N ASP A 67 -1.78 19.86 5.00
CA ASP A 67 -2.39 21.08 5.50
C ASP A 67 -3.73 20.85 6.21
N GLY A 68 -4.11 19.58 6.41
CA GLY A 68 -5.40 19.20 6.97
C GLY A 68 -6.54 19.21 5.96
N THR A 69 -6.28 19.50 4.68
CA THR A 69 -7.31 19.42 3.64
C THR A 69 -7.61 17.97 3.27
N GLN A 70 -8.85 17.75 2.82
CA GLN A 70 -9.27 16.45 2.34
C GLN A 70 -8.77 16.27 0.90
N TRP A 71 -7.91 15.27 0.71
CA TRP A 71 -7.54 14.75 -0.58
C TRP A 71 -8.54 13.67 -0.99
N GLU A 72 -8.98 13.69 -2.25
CA GLU A 72 -9.96 12.76 -2.80
C GLU A 72 -9.48 12.22 -4.15
N TRP A 73 -9.79 10.95 -4.43
CA TRP A 73 -9.43 10.29 -5.67
C TRP A 73 -10.39 9.18 -6.06
N GLU A 74 -10.82 9.20 -7.33
CA GLU A 74 -11.81 8.28 -7.89
C GLU A 74 -11.26 7.48 -9.09
N PRO A 75 -10.51 6.39 -8.87
CA PRO A 75 -10.08 5.53 -9.96
C PRO A 75 -11.22 4.59 -10.41
N GLU A 76 -11.47 4.54 -11.72
CA GLU A 76 -12.49 3.67 -12.31
C GLU A 76 -12.22 2.18 -12.04
N ARG A 77 -10.96 1.75 -12.14
CA ARG A 77 -10.47 0.42 -11.78
C ARG A 77 -9.23 0.56 -10.93
N TYR A 78 -9.03 -0.33 -9.98
CA TYR A 78 -7.88 -0.24 -9.09
C TYR A 78 -7.49 -1.61 -8.51
N VAL A 79 -6.26 -1.67 -8.00
CA VAL A 79 -5.79 -2.71 -7.08
C VAL A 79 -5.40 -2.06 -5.75
N ASN A 80 -5.95 -2.58 -4.66
CA ASN A 80 -5.54 -2.25 -3.31
C ASN A 80 -4.59 -3.31 -2.79
N VAL A 81 -3.47 -2.87 -2.21
CA VAL A 81 -2.55 -3.64 -1.41
C VAL A 81 -2.64 -3.12 0.02
N THR A 82 -3.16 -3.93 0.94
CA THR A 82 -3.28 -3.58 2.36
C THR A 82 -2.24 -4.34 3.15
N PHE A 83 -1.45 -3.62 3.95
CA PHE A 83 -0.49 -4.15 4.89
C PHE A 83 -1.06 -3.99 6.31
N ASP A 84 -1.31 -5.11 6.97
CA ASP A 84 -1.92 -5.17 8.29
C ASP A 84 -0.83 -5.45 9.33
N MET A 85 -0.53 -4.48 10.20
CA MET A 85 0.48 -4.59 11.26
C MET A 85 -0.15 -4.69 12.64
N THR A 86 0.46 -5.50 13.51
CA THR A 86 0.11 -5.47 14.94
C THR A 86 0.53 -4.14 15.56
N LYS A 87 -0.34 -3.54 16.37
CA LYS A 87 -0.02 -2.35 17.16
C LYS A 87 0.81 -2.67 18.40
N ASN A 88 0.73 -3.90 18.88
CA ASN A 88 1.46 -4.36 20.04
C ASN A 88 2.70 -5.10 19.56
N ASP A 89 3.86 -4.52 19.84
CA ASP A 89 5.18 -5.09 19.57
C ASP A 89 5.44 -5.45 18.08
N PRO A 90 5.16 -4.55 17.12
CA PRO A 90 5.64 -4.78 15.77
C PRO A 90 7.18 -4.80 15.78
N PRO A 91 7.82 -5.65 14.97
CA PRO A 91 9.25 -5.56 14.75
C PRO A 91 9.65 -4.13 14.39
N GLU A 92 10.78 -3.64 14.91
CA GLU A 92 11.26 -2.27 14.62
C GLU A 92 11.39 -1.99 13.12
N THR A 93 11.61 -3.03 12.31
CA THR A 93 11.78 -2.93 10.85
C THR A 93 10.47 -2.99 10.07
N ALA A 94 9.32 -3.34 10.69
CA ALA A 94 8.10 -3.65 9.95
C ALA A 94 7.64 -2.51 9.03
N THR A 95 7.70 -1.27 9.51
CA THR A 95 7.38 -0.09 8.70
C THR A 95 8.38 0.08 7.55
N ALA A 96 9.68 -0.10 7.80
CA ALA A 96 10.71 0.01 6.78
C ALA A 96 10.58 -1.08 5.70
N ASP A 97 10.28 -2.32 6.10
CA ASP A 97 10.07 -3.46 5.20
C ASP A 97 8.80 -3.28 4.34
N MET A 98 7.73 -2.74 4.93
CA MET A 98 6.53 -2.36 4.18
C MET A 98 6.82 -1.26 3.17
N VAL A 99 7.52 -0.19 3.56
CA VAL A 99 7.89 0.90 2.64
C VAL A 99 8.81 0.41 1.53
N ALA A 100 9.77 -0.48 1.82
CA ALA A 100 10.62 -1.10 0.82
C ALA A 100 9.80 -1.93 -0.18
N THR A 101 8.75 -2.62 0.29
CA THR A 101 7.81 -3.34 -0.56
C THR A 101 7.01 -2.38 -1.45
N VAL A 102 6.50 -1.29 -0.90
CA VAL A 102 5.82 -0.23 -1.67
C VAL A 102 6.76 0.35 -2.74
N ALA A 103 8.01 0.67 -2.38
CA ALA A 103 9.02 1.16 -3.33
C ALA A 103 9.29 0.17 -4.46
N ARG A 104 9.39 -1.12 -4.15
CA ARG A 104 9.57 -2.18 -5.16
C ARG A 104 8.37 -2.26 -6.11
N ILE A 105 7.13 -2.16 -5.60
CA ILE A 105 5.94 -2.10 -6.45
C ILE A 105 6.02 -0.88 -7.37
N LEU A 106 6.19 0.33 -6.81
CA LEU A 106 6.18 1.57 -7.58
C LEU A 106 7.34 1.65 -8.59
N THR A 107 8.49 1.03 -8.33
CA THR A 107 9.61 0.96 -9.29
C THR A 107 9.27 0.10 -10.52
N ASN A 108 8.48 -0.96 -10.33
CA ASN A 108 8.19 -1.94 -11.39
C ASN A 108 6.83 -1.72 -12.07
N ARG A 109 6.04 -0.76 -11.59
CA ARG A 109 4.65 -0.50 -12.00
C ARG A 109 4.45 0.99 -12.28
N PRO A 110 3.98 1.43 -13.45
CA PRO A 110 3.88 2.85 -13.80
C PRO A 110 2.61 3.56 -13.31
N GLU A 111 1.64 2.85 -12.76
CA GLU A 111 0.26 3.34 -12.54
C GLU A 111 0.17 4.50 -11.53
N ASN A 112 -0.81 5.40 -11.67
CA ASN A 112 -1.07 6.37 -10.61
C ASN A 112 -1.36 5.64 -9.28
N ALA A 113 -0.88 6.18 -8.18
CA ALA A 113 -0.88 5.48 -6.90
C ALA A 113 -1.09 6.41 -5.72
N ALA A 114 -1.62 5.88 -4.62
CA ALA A 114 -1.70 6.56 -3.33
C ALA A 114 -1.44 5.59 -2.18
N LEU A 115 -0.61 6.01 -1.21
CA LEU A 115 -0.37 5.29 0.04
C LEU A 115 -1.06 6.05 1.18
N VAL A 116 -1.97 5.37 1.86
CA VAL A 116 -2.76 5.93 2.96
C VAL A 116 -2.55 5.09 4.23
N LEU A 117 -2.33 5.76 5.36
CA LEU A 117 -2.23 5.17 6.68
C LEU A 117 -3.56 5.28 7.42
N ASN A 118 -4.02 4.15 7.97
CA ASN A 118 -5.24 3.99 8.78
C ASN A 118 -6.49 4.59 8.12
N ASN A 119 -6.55 4.56 6.78
CA ASN A 119 -7.61 5.18 5.97
C ASN A 119 -7.84 6.68 6.26
N ASN A 120 -6.85 7.38 6.82
CA ASN A 120 -7.02 8.77 7.22
C ASN A 120 -5.87 9.67 6.79
N TRP A 121 -4.65 9.16 6.71
CA TRP A 121 -3.46 10.00 6.53
C TRP A 121 -2.81 9.71 5.19
N LEU A 122 -2.78 10.70 4.30
CA LEU A 122 -2.06 10.57 3.02
C LEU A 122 -0.56 10.60 3.29
N LEU A 123 0.17 9.59 2.80
CA LEU A 123 1.62 9.49 2.98
C LEU A 123 2.37 9.71 1.66
N LEU A 124 1.84 9.20 0.55
CA LEU A 124 2.48 9.30 -0.75
C LEU A 124 1.43 9.30 -1.86
N THR A 125 1.66 10.09 -2.90
CA THR A 125 0.94 9.98 -4.16
C THR A 125 1.92 9.83 -5.32
N ARG A 126 1.49 9.11 -6.36
CA ARG A 126 2.07 9.14 -7.69
C ARG A 126 1.00 9.58 -8.68
N THR A 127 1.23 10.70 -9.35
CA THR A 127 0.32 11.21 -10.38
C THR A 127 1.15 11.53 -11.61
N ASP A 128 0.78 10.92 -12.74
CA ASP A 128 1.43 11.08 -14.05
C ASP A 128 2.95 10.89 -13.96
N GLY A 129 3.36 9.83 -13.28
CA GLY A 129 4.76 9.47 -13.06
C GLY A 129 5.49 10.29 -11.99
N THR A 130 4.87 11.34 -11.44
CA THR A 130 5.50 12.18 -10.40
C THR A 130 5.16 11.67 -9.01
N LEU A 131 6.17 11.31 -8.23
CA LEU A 131 6.03 10.93 -6.82
C LEU A 131 6.06 12.16 -5.91
N ARG A 132 5.08 12.27 -5.01
CA ARG A 132 5.05 13.25 -3.93
C ARG A 132 4.91 12.53 -2.60
N LYS A 133 5.82 12.81 -1.67
CA LYS A 133 5.68 12.44 -0.26
C LYS A 133 4.89 13.51 0.46
N HIS A 134 4.02 13.06 1.36
CA HIS A 134 3.26 13.88 2.29
C HIS A 134 3.66 13.49 3.70
N ARG A 135 3.44 14.37 4.67
CA ARG A 135 3.72 14.23 6.09
C ARG A 135 5.20 13.94 6.33
N ALA A 136 6.06 14.89 5.96
CA ALA A 136 7.53 14.77 6.07
C ALA A 136 8.00 14.22 7.44
N ALA A 137 7.39 14.68 8.54
CA ALA A 137 7.70 14.21 9.88
C ALA A 137 7.49 12.69 10.09
N TRP A 138 6.53 12.08 9.40
CA TRP A 138 6.32 10.63 9.43
C TRP A 138 7.50 9.90 8.76
N TRP A 139 7.92 10.35 7.58
CA TRP A 139 9.07 9.79 6.87
C TRP A 139 10.36 9.94 7.66
N ASP A 140 10.59 11.11 8.26
CA ASP A 140 11.76 11.40 9.08
C ASP A 140 11.80 10.54 10.35
N ASN A 141 10.64 10.32 11.00
CA ASN A 141 10.53 9.48 12.19
C ASN A 141 11.03 8.04 11.95
N TYR A 142 10.78 7.50 10.75
CA TYR A 142 11.27 6.18 10.36
C TYR A 142 12.60 6.21 9.60
N ARG A 143 13.20 7.39 9.37
CA ARG A 143 14.42 7.59 8.57
C ARG A 143 14.28 7.06 7.13
N LEU A 144 13.12 7.29 6.52
CA LEU A 144 12.74 6.81 5.18
C LEU A 144 12.66 7.94 4.14
N THR A 145 13.33 9.07 4.43
CA THR A 145 13.28 10.28 3.61
C THR A 145 13.87 10.06 2.21
N ASP A 146 14.83 9.14 2.06
CA ASP A 146 15.52 8.88 0.80
C ASP A 146 14.96 7.69 -0.01
N THR A 147 13.96 6.97 0.51
CA THR A 147 13.51 5.67 -0.05
C THR A 147 12.88 5.72 -1.46
N PHE A 148 12.46 6.91 -1.92
CA PHE A 148 11.79 7.09 -3.23
C PHE A 148 12.51 8.13 -4.09
N THR A 149 13.81 8.29 -3.88
CA THR A 149 14.63 9.20 -4.69
C THR A 149 14.69 8.67 -6.13
N THR A 150 14.33 9.54 -7.07
CA THR A 150 14.36 9.32 -8.52
C THR A 150 15.73 9.64 -9.08
#